data_AF-A0AAW3ZXJ0-F1
#
_entry.id   AF-A0AAW3ZXJ0-F1
#
_cell.length_a   1.000
_cell.length_b   1.000
_cell.length_c   1.000
_cell.angle_alpha   90.00
_cell.angle_beta   90.00
_cell.angle_gamma   90.00
#
_symmetry.space_group_name_H-M   'P 1'
#
loop_
_entity.id
_entity.type
_entity.pdbx_description
1 polymer ?
#
loop_
_entity_poly.entity_id
_entity_poly.type
_entity_poly.pdbx_seq_one_letter_code
_entity_poly.pdbx_strand_id
1 'polypeptide(L)'
;MTTKITTLIKDYEFETIIGMLDFERVKPQKIRINANFTSDGFIDYVEIINFIENFYNEHKFQSVEESVEKISIALKQKFSNLTSLNLEILKLEILKNALVGAKVESIY
;
A
#
# COMPACT_ATOMS: atom_id res chain seq x y z
N MET A 1 3.31 -16.92 -25.26
CA MET A 1 3.88 -15.70 -24.67
C MET A 1 2.90 -15.21 -23.63
N THR A 2 3.30 -15.13 -22.36
CA THR A 2 2.44 -14.55 -21.33
C THR A 2 2.49 -13.04 -21.48
N THR A 3 1.35 -12.41 -21.76
CA THR A 3 1.26 -10.95 -21.84
C THR A 3 1.55 -10.39 -20.45
N LYS A 4 2.55 -9.51 -20.36
CA LYS A 4 2.78 -8.71 -19.15
C LYS A 4 1.76 -7.58 -19.14
N ILE A 5 0.98 -7.52 -18.06
CA ILE A 5 -0.04 -6.50 -17.85
C ILE A 5 0.45 -5.62 -16.71
N THR A 6 0.44 -4.30 -16.92
CA THR A 6 0.64 -3.33 -15.85
C THR A 6 -0.71 -2.78 -15.43
N THR A 7 -1.03 -2.98 -14.16
CA THR A 7 -2.28 -2.52 -13.54
C THR A 7 -1.99 -1.32 -12.65
N LEU A 8 -2.93 -0.37 -12.59
CA LEU A 8 -2.79 0.89 -11.87
C LEU A 8 -3.92 1.05 -10.85
N ILE A 9 -3.54 1.41 -9.63
CA ILE A 9 -4.44 1.89 -8.57
C ILE A 9 -4.03 3.33 -8.30
N LYS A 10 -4.97 4.27 -8.41
CA LYS A 10 -4.73 5.70 -8.22
C LYS A 10 -5.68 6.27 -7.19
N ASP A 11 -5.13 7.08 -6.31
CA ASP A 11 -5.86 7.86 -5.31
C ASP A 11 -6.87 7.02 -4.50
N TYR A 12 -6.53 5.77 -4.18
CA TYR A 12 -7.37 4.94 -3.32
C TYR A 12 -7.23 5.42 -1.88
N GLU A 13 -8.31 5.89 -1.27
CA GLU A 13 -8.32 6.45 0.07
C GLU A 13 -9.07 5.56 1.04
N PHE A 14 -8.49 5.33 2.22
CA PHE A 14 -9.13 4.65 3.33
C PHE A 14 -8.55 5.15 4.66
N GLU A 15 -9.17 4.76 5.77
CA GLU A 15 -8.72 5.12 7.11
C GLU A 15 -8.06 3.95 7.81
N THR A 16 -6.92 4.20 8.47
CA THR A 16 -6.25 3.19 9.28
C THR A 16 -5.44 3.81 10.43
N ILE A 17 -5.08 3.01 11.42
CA ILE A 17 -4.21 3.45 12.53
C ILE A 17 -2.75 3.27 12.10
N ILE A 18 -2.00 4.36 11.93
CA ILE A 18 -0.60 4.31 11.51
C ILE A 18 0.22 5.46 12.06
N GLY A 19 1.33 5.19 12.75
CA GLY A 19 2.16 6.22 13.35
C GLY A 19 2.75 5.82 14.69
N MET A 20 3.74 6.59 15.13
CA MET A 20 4.49 6.36 16.37
C MET A 20 3.93 7.17 17.54
N LEU A 21 3.25 8.30 17.28
CA LEU A 21 2.79 9.20 18.33
C LEU A 21 1.52 8.68 18.99
N ASP A 22 1.39 8.85 20.30
CA ASP A 22 0.27 8.29 21.08
C ASP A 22 -1.11 8.64 20.52
N PHE A 23 -1.28 9.88 20.04
CA PHE A 23 -2.55 10.31 19.44
C PHE A 23 -2.85 9.63 18.10
N GLU A 24 -1.82 9.22 17.35
CA GLU A 24 -1.97 8.46 16.11
C GLU A 24 -2.40 7.02 16.38
N ARG A 25 -2.10 6.48 17.58
CA ARG A 25 -2.44 5.10 17.97
C ARG A 25 -3.91 4.91 18.35
N VAL A 26 -4.64 6.01 18.56
CA VAL A 26 -6.05 5.99 19.00
C VAL A 26 -7.02 6.59 17.98
N LYS A 27 -6.52 7.25 16.94
CA LYS A 27 -7.32 7.88 15.89
C LYS A 27 -6.93 7.33 14.52
N PRO A 28 -7.88 6.76 13.76
CA PRO A 28 -7.65 6.47 12.35
C PRO A 28 -7.22 7.72 11.60
N GLN A 29 -6.29 7.55 10.67
CA GLN A 29 -5.82 8.59 9.77
C GLN A 29 -6.24 8.25 8.36
N LYS A 30 -6.71 9.28 7.63
CA LYS A 30 -6.98 9.16 6.22
C LYS A 30 -5.67 9.03 5.44
N ILE A 31 -5.51 7.90 4.77
CA ILE A 31 -4.36 7.61 3.92
C ILE A 31 -4.80 7.43 2.48
N ARG A 32 -3.86 7.67 1.57
CA ARG A 32 -4.01 7.42 0.14
C ARG A 32 -2.95 6.44 -0.31
N ILE A 33 -3.34 5.48 -1.15
CA ILE A 33 -2.43 4.57 -1.81
C ILE A 33 -2.48 4.77 -3.32
N ASN A 34 -1.28 4.86 -3.90
CA ASN A 34 -1.04 4.75 -5.32
C ASN A 34 -0.20 3.50 -5.56
N ALA A 35 -0.62 2.66 -6.50
CA ALA A 35 0.16 1.49 -6.86
C ALA A 35 0.20 1.30 -8.38
N ASN A 36 1.37 0.91 -8.89
CA ASN A 36 1.48 0.27 -10.18
C ASN A 36 2.18 -1.07 -10.01
N PHE A 37 1.64 -2.10 -10.64
CA PHE A 37 2.21 -3.44 -10.55
C PHE A 37 2.11 -4.17 -11.87
N THR A 38 3.10 -5.02 -12.14
CA THR A 38 3.13 -5.85 -13.34
C THR A 38 2.99 -7.31 -12.94
N SER A 39 2.16 -8.05 -13.65
CA SER A 39 1.97 -9.48 -13.43
C SER A 39 2.00 -10.30 -14.70
N ASP A 40 2.37 -11.57 -14.53
CA ASP A 40 2.16 -12.60 -15.53
C ASP A 40 0.68 -13.01 -15.50
N GLY A 41 -0.09 -12.47 -16.45
CA GLY A 41 -1.53 -12.65 -16.50
C GLY A 41 -2.32 -11.67 -15.63
N PHE A 42 -3.63 -11.92 -15.52
CA PHE A 42 -4.56 -11.07 -14.81
C PHE A 42 -4.44 -11.26 -13.28
N ILE A 43 -4.48 -10.13 -12.56
CA ILE A 43 -4.73 -10.07 -11.12
C ILE A 43 -5.89 -9.09 -10.96
N ASP A 44 -6.89 -9.47 -10.16
CA ASP A 44 -8.00 -8.58 -9.82
C ASP A 44 -7.51 -7.46 -8.89
N TYR A 45 -7.63 -6.22 -9.35
CA TYR A 45 -7.24 -5.04 -8.56
C TYR A 45 -8.12 -4.86 -7.32
N VAL A 46 -9.35 -5.38 -7.31
CA VAL A 46 -10.21 -5.36 -6.12
C VAL A 46 -9.63 -6.26 -5.03
N GLU A 47 -9.07 -7.41 -5.39
CA GLU A 47 -8.38 -8.29 -4.43
C GLU A 47 -7.13 -7.64 -3.85
N ILE A 48 -6.34 -6.94 -4.66
CA ILE A 48 -5.17 -6.17 -4.21
C ILE A 48 -5.61 -5.09 -3.21
N ILE A 49 -6.62 -4.29 -3.55
CA ILE A 49 -7.12 -3.20 -2.71
C ILE A 49 -7.62 -3.75 -1.37
N ASN A 50 -8.48 -4.77 -1.39
CA ASN A 50 -9.02 -5.38 -0.19
C ASN A 50 -7.92 -5.99 0.69
N PHE A 51 -6.91 -6.62 0.07
CA PHE A 51 -5.78 -7.18 0.79
C PHE A 51 -4.98 -6.09 1.48
N ILE A 52 -4.68 -4.99 0.80
CA ILE A 52 -3.94 -3.87 1.37
C ILE A 52 -4.72 -3.27 2.56
N GLU A 53 -6.01 -2.96 2.39
CA GLU A 53 -6.82 -2.36 3.45
C GLU A 53 -6.88 -3.24 4.71
N ASN A 54 -7.15 -4.54 4.54
CA ASN A 54 -7.17 -5.49 5.65
C ASN A 54 -5.80 -5.57 6.33
N PHE A 55 -4.72 -5.65 5.54
CA PHE A 55 -3.36 -5.73 6.06
C PHE A 55 -3.00 -4.53 6.95
N TYR A 56 -3.34 -3.31 6.52
CA TYR A 56 -3.10 -2.10 7.30
C TYR A 56 -3.94 -2.06 8.58
N ASN A 57 -5.22 -2.45 8.50
CA ASN A 57 -6.13 -2.47 9.66
C ASN A 57 -5.72 -3.50 10.72
N GLU A 58 -5.16 -4.63 10.31
CA GLU A 58 -4.65 -5.67 11.21
C GLU A 58 -3.33 -5.27 11.89
N HIS A 59 -2.37 -4.74 11.11
CA HIS A 59 -1.00 -4.55 11.60
C HIS A 59 -0.78 -3.23 12.33
N LYS A 60 -1.55 -2.18 12.00
CA LYS A 60 -1.48 -0.85 12.62
C LYS A 60 -0.04 -0.34 12.76
N PHE A 61 0.64 -0.14 11.63
CA PHE A 61 2.08 0.15 11.57
C PHE A 61 2.53 1.35 12.40
N GLN A 62 3.78 1.32 12.86
CA GLN A 62 4.39 2.45 13.56
C GLN A 62 4.92 3.52 12.59
N SER A 63 5.41 3.12 11.42
CA SER A 63 5.91 4.04 10.39
C SER A 63 5.35 3.73 9.00
N VAL A 64 5.37 4.71 8.10
CA VAL A 64 4.96 4.52 6.70
C VAL A 64 6.02 3.73 5.94
N GLU A 65 7.29 3.89 6.27
CA GLU A 65 8.44 3.20 5.70
C GLU A 65 8.39 1.69 5.97
N GLU A 66 8.14 1.29 7.21
CA GLU A 66 7.96 -0.13 7.55
C GLU A 66 6.70 -0.67 6.85
N SER A 67 5.62 0.11 6.82
CA SER A 67 4.36 -0.35 6.23
C SER A 67 4.50 -0.72 4.75
N VAL A 68 5.21 0.09 3.96
CA VAL A 68 5.39 -0.17 2.52
C VAL A 68 6.30 -1.37 2.27
N GLU A 69 7.33 -1.57 3.09
CA GLU A 69 8.20 -2.74 3.01
C GLU A 69 7.42 -4.03 3.31
N LYS A 70 6.66 -4.03 4.41
CA LYS A 70 5.89 -5.21 4.85
C LYS A 70 4.78 -5.58 3.88
N ILE A 71 4.01 -4.60 3.38
CA ILE A 71 2.95 -4.87 2.41
C ILE A 71 3.52 -5.34 1.07
N SER A 72 4.68 -4.83 0.63
CA SER A 72 5.34 -5.31 -0.60
C SER A 72 5.66 -6.79 -0.52
N ILE A 73 6.25 -7.24 0.59
CA ILE A 73 6.56 -8.66 0.82
C ILE A 73 5.27 -9.49 0.87
N ALA A 74 4.26 -9.03 1.60
CA ALA A 74 2.99 -9.74 1.75
C ALA A 74 2.23 -9.87 0.42
N LEU A 75 2.23 -8.81 -0.41
CA LEU A 75 1.63 -8.82 -1.74
C LEU A 75 2.32 -9.85 -2.65
N LYS A 76 3.65 -9.90 -2.68
CA LYS A 76 4.35 -10.92 -3.48
C LYS A 76 4.07 -12.35 -3.01
N GLN A 77 3.98 -12.55 -1.69
CA GLN A 77 3.64 -13.86 -1.13
C GLN A 77 2.22 -14.29 -1.50
N LYS A 78 1.27 -13.34 -1.50
CA LYS A 78 -0.14 -13.60 -1.84
C LYS A 78 -0.37 -13.78 -3.34
N PHE A 79 0.30 -12.98 -4.17
CA PHE A 79 0.15 -12.95 -5.63
C PHE A 79 1.45 -13.40 -6.28
N SER A 80 1.64 -14.71 -6.43
CA SER A 80 2.90 -15.29 -6.90
C SER A 80 3.29 -14.83 -8.32
N ASN A 81 2.30 -14.50 -9.16
CA ASN A 81 2.47 -13.98 -10.52
C ASN A 81 2.77 -12.48 -10.58
N LEU A 82 2.84 -11.78 -9.43
CA LEU A 82 3.32 -10.40 -9.33
C LEU A 82 4.83 -10.36 -9.64
N THR A 83 5.22 -9.60 -10.65
CA THR A 83 6.61 -9.50 -11.12
C THR A 83 7.28 -8.18 -10.73
N SER A 84 6.49 -7.13 -10.54
CA SER A 84 6.98 -5.86 -10.03
C SER A 84 5.88 -5.12 -9.27
N LEU A 85 6.28 -4.32 -8.30
CA LEU A 85 5.41 -3.46 -7.51
C LEU A 85 6.06 -2.11 -7.30
N ASN A 86 5.30 -1.05 -7.46
CA ASN A 86 5.62 0.29 -7.05
C ASN A 86 4.42 0.78 -6.24
N LEU A 87 4.60 0.92 -4.93
CA LEU A 87 3.52 1.24 -4.00
C LEU A 87 3.93 2.45 -3.16
N GLU A 88 3.06 3.44 -3.15
CA GLU A 88 3.18 4.67 -2.39
C GLU A 88 2.00 4.76 -1.42
N ILE A 89 2.30 5.17 -0.18
CA ILE A 89 1.32 5.53 0.82
C ILE A 89 1.55 6.98 1.25
N LEU A 90 0.48 7.76 1.33
CA LEU A 90 0.49 9.16 1.77
C LEU A 90 -0.47 9.33 2.95
N LYS A 91 -0.02 10.01 4.01
CA LYS A 91 -0.86 10.55 5.07
C LYS A 91 -1.41 11.90 4.62
N LEU A 92 -2.73 12.02 4.54
CA LEU A 92 -3.37 13.20 3.94
C LEU A 92 -3.52 14.37 4.91
N GLU A 93 -3.61 14.11 6.21
CA GLU A 93 -4.10 15.09 7.19
C GLU A 93 -3.12 15.35 8.35
N ILE A 94 -1.95 14.71 8.35
CA ILE A 94 -0.99 14.81 9.47
C ILE A 94 -0.26 16.16 9.52
N LEU A 95 -0.02 16.79 8.37
CA LEU A 95 0.65 18.10 8.24
C LEU A 95 -0.21 19.04 7.39
N LYS A 96 -0.47 20.25 7.90
CA LYS A 96 -1.35 21.23 7.23
C LYS A 96 -0.89 21.65 5.83
N ASN A 97 0.42 21.65 5.58
CA ASN A 97 1.02 22.24 4.38
C ASN A 97 1.84 21.24 3.56
N ALA A 98 1.74 19.94 3.87
CA ALA A 98 2.52 18.91 3.19
C ALA A 98 1.79 17.57 3.21
N LEU A 99 1.82 16.88 2.06
CA LEU A 99 1.53 15.45 2.00
C LEU A 99 2.84 14.71 2.24
N VAL A 100 2.82 13.77 3.19
CA VAL A 100 4.00 13.00 3.57
C VAL A 100 3.69 11.53 3.54
N GLY A 101 4.70 10.72 3.26
CA GLY A 101 4.50 9.31 3.01
C GLY A 101 5.78 8.59 2.67
N ALA A 102 5.63 7.32 2.30
CA ALA A 102 6.72 6.48 1.86
C ALA A 102 6.34 5.75 0.57
N LYS A 103 7.35 5.32 -0.16
CA LYS A 103 7.19 4.56 -1.38
C LYS A 103 8.24 3.46 -1.45
N VAL A 104 7.84 2.32 -1.98
CA VAL A 104 8.73 1.20 -2.29
C VAL A 104 8.62 0.84 -3.77
N GLU A 105 9.74 0.44 -4.34
CA GLU A 105 9.84 -0.14 -5.67
C GLU A 105 10.50 -1.51 -5.55
N SER A 106 9.85 -2.54 -6.08
CA SER A 106 10.30 -3.94 -5.98
C SER A 106 10.16 -4.63 -7.32
N ILE A 107 11.19 -5.41 -7.67
CA ILE A 107 11.21 -6.34 -8.79
C ILE A 107 11.42 -7.73 -8.19
N TYR A 108 10.57 -8.69 -8.54
CA TYR A 108 10.55 -10.02 -7.94
C TYR A 108 10.97 -11.12 -8.91
#